data_AF-W2GJD3-F1
#
_entry.id   AF-W2GJD3-F1
#
_cell.length_a   1.000
_cell.length_b   1.000
_cell.length_c   1.000
_cell.angle_alpha   90.00
_cell.angle_beta   90.00
_cell.angle_gamma   90.00
#
_symmetry.space_group_name_H-M   'P 1'
#
loop_
_entity.id
_entity.type
_entity.pdbx_description
1 polymer ?
#
loop_
_entity_poly.entity_id
_entity_poly.type
_entity_poly.pdbx_seq_one_letter_code
_entity_poly.pdbx_strand_id
1 'polypeptide(L)' 'LPENLKVLFRSCAMIRPDLKPICENMLMSEGFQQARTLVIKFVTLYELSGELLSKQFHYDRGL' A
#
# COMPACT_ATOMS: atom_id res chain seq x y z
N LEU A 1 21.76 10.43 12.37
CA LEU A 1 21.37 11.58 13.21
C LEU A 1 22.23 11.55 14.48
N PRO A 2 22.92 12.63 14.86
CA PRO A 2 23.68 12.72 16.11
C PRO A 2 22.79 12.39 17.32
N GLU A 3 23.33 11.74 18.34
CA GLU A 3 22.53 11.23 19.48
C GLU A 3 21.78 12.34 20.23
N ASN A 4 22.40 13.52 20.40
CA ASN A 4 21.77 14.70 20.99
C ASN A 4 20.53 15.20 20.23
N LEU A 5 20.50 15.02 18.90
CA LEU A 5 19.37 15.39 18.06
C LEU A 5 18.27 14.33 18.07
N LYS A 6 18.59 13.04 18.18
CA LYS A 6 17.58 11.95 18.24
C LYS A 6 16.67 12.09 19.45
N VAL A 7 17.20 12.54 20.58
CA VAL A 7 16.43 12.70 21.83
C VAL A 7 15.32 13.75 21.70
N LEU A 8 15.45 14.72 20.77
CA LEU A 8 14.45 15.75 20.53
C LEU A 8 13.25 15.26 19.69
N PHE A 9 13.36 14.08 19.07
CA PHE A 9 12.31 13.54 18.19
C PHE A 9 11.75 12.23 18.73
N ARG A 10 10.44 12.05 18.55
CA ARG A 10 9.78 10.74 18.71
C ARG A 10 9.80 10.04 17.37
N SER A 11 10.48 8.90 17.27
CA SER A 11 10.44 8.07 16.08
C SER A 11 9.05 7.43 15.93
N CYS A 12 8.53 7.43 14.70
CA CYS A 12 7.36 6.67 14.30
C CYS A 12 7.73 5.83 13.09
N ALA A 13 7.43 4.53 13.13
CA ALA A 13 7.70 3.63 12.02
C ALA A 13 6.48 3.56 11.11
N MET A 14 6.67 3.91 9.83
CA MET A 14 5.65 3.76 8.78
C MET A 14 6.26 2.96 7.62
N ILE A 15 6.29 1.63 7.79
CA ILE A 15 7.01 0.73 6.87
C ILE A 15 6.15 0.39 5.65
N ARG A 16 4.85 0.16 5.84
CA ARG A 16 3.92 -0.13 4.75
C ARG A 16 2.49 0.24 5.16
N PRO A 17 1.75 1.02 4.35
CA PRO A 17 0.35 1.32 4.63
C PRO A 17 -0.55 0.13 4.28
N ASP A 18 -1.72 0.04 4.93
CA ASP A 18 -2.76 -0.89 4.51
C ASP A 18 -3.50 -0.34 3.29
N LEU A 19 -3.35 -1.03 2.15
CA LEU A 19 -3.90 -0.61 0.87
C LEU A 19 -5.41 -0.86 0.74
N LYS A 20 -5.99 -1.82 1.47
CA LYS A 20 -7.43 -2.12 1.37
C LYS A 20 -8.33 -0.92 1.69
N PRO A 21 -8.22 -0.28 2.86
CA PRO A 21 -9.07 0.86 3.20
C PRO A 21 -8.79 2.08 2.31
N ILE A 22 -7.55 2.27 1.86
CA ILE A 22 -7.16 3.36 0.97
C ILE A 22 -7.86 3.18 -0.39
N CYS A 23 -7.69 2.03 -1.03
CA CYS A 23 -8.34 1.72 -2.30
C CYS A 23 -9.87 1.73 -2.18
N GLU A 24 -10.43 1.33 -1.03
CA GLU A 24 -11.88 1.32 -0.81
C GLU A 24 -12.44 2.73 -0.81
N ASN A 25 -11.80 3.63 -0.06
CA ASN A 25 -12.18 5.05 -0.04
C ASN A 25 -12.02 5.71 -1.41
N MET A 26 -10.97 5.37 -2.17
CA MET A 26 -10.78 5.89 -3.53
C MET A 26 -11.92 5.43 -4.45
N LEU A 27 -12.25 4.14 -4.47
CA LEU A 27 -13.34 3.62 -5.28
C LEU A 27 -14.71 4.17 -4.84
N MET A 28 -14.94 4.34 -3.54
CA MET A 28 -16.15 5.01 -3.04
C MET A 28 -16.23 6.47 -3.51
N SER A 29 -15.11 7.21 -3.48
CA SER A 29 -15.07 8.61 -3.94
C SER A 29 -15.34 8.77 -5.44
N GLU A 30 -15.00 7.76 -6.24
CA GLU A 30 -15.30 7.71 -7.67
C GLU A 30 -16.75 7.26 -7.97
N GLY A 31 -17.52 6.87 -6.95
CA GLY A 31 -18.94 6.50 -7.08
C GLY A 31 -19.19 5.01 -7.33
N PHE A 32 -18.21 4.13 -7.12
CA PHE A 32 -18.40 2.69 -7.27
C PHE A 32 -19.27 2.13 -6.13
N GLN A 33 -20.47 1.63 -6.46
CA GLN A 33 -21.38 1.02 -5.49
C GLN A 33 -20.84 -0.30 -4.90
N GLN A 34 -19.99 -1.01 -5.64
CA GLN A 34 -19.39 -2.28 -5.23
C GLN A 34 -17.90 -2.14 -4.86
N ALA A 35 -17.49 -0.95 -4.37
CA ALA A 35 -16.11 -0.65 -4.02
C ALA A 35 -15.44 -1.74 -3.17
N ARG A 36 -16.12 -2.22 -2.12
CA ARG A 36 -15.61 -3.27 -1.22
C ARG A 36 -15.22 -4.56 -1.94
N THR A 37 -16.07 -5.05 -2.85
CA THR A 37 -15.80 -6.27 -3.62
C THR A 37 -14.67 -6.05 -4.64
N LEU A 38 -14.62 -4.86 -5.25
CA LEU A 38 -13.58 -4.50 -6.23
C LEU A 38 -12.20 -4.37 -5.58
N VAL A 39 -12.11 -3.76 -4.41
CA VAL A 39 -10.85 -3.66 -3.64
C VAL A 39 -10.26 -5.03 -3.34
N ILE A 40 -11.07 -5.98 -2.87
CA ILE A 40 -10.57 -7.32 -2.54
C ILE A 40 -9.91 -7.94 -3.76
N LYS A 41 -10.57 -7.87 -4.93
CA LYS A 41 -10.00 -8.39 -6.19
C LYS A 41 -8.72 -7.66 -6.58
N PHE A 42 -8.72 -6.33 -6.47
CA PHE A 42 -7.60 -5.49 -6.86
C PHE A 42 -6.36 -5.76 -6.00
N VAL A 43 -6.50 -5.72 -4.67
CA VAL A 43 -5.39 -5.96 -3.74
C VAL A 43 -4.86 -7.38 -3.88
N THR A 44 -5.73 -8.38 -3.93
CA THR A 44 -5.31 -9.77 -4.10
C THR A 44 -4.61 -10.00 -5.44
N LEU A 45 -5.05 -9.36 -6.52
CA LEU A 45 -4.36 -9.43 -7.80
C LEU A 45 -2.94 -8.85 -7.71
N TYR A 46 -2.77 -7.70 -7.09
CA TYR A 46 -1.46 -7.07 -6.95
C TYR A 46 -0.52 -7.88 -6.04
N GLU A 47 -1.02 -8.43 -4.94
CA GLU A 47 -0.27 -9.36 -4.07
C GLU A 47 0.20 -10.59 -4.86
N LEU A 48 -0.73 -11.30 -5.52
CA LEU A 48 -0.40 -12.48 -6.33
C LEU A 48 0.53 -12.16 -7.49
N SER A 49 0.37 -11.00 -8.12
CA SER A 49 1.24 -10.58 -9.22
C SER A 49 2.69 -10.39 -8.73
N GLY A 50 2.90 -9.91 -7.50
CA GLY A 50 4.20 -9.80 -6.85
C GLY A 50 4.87 -11.14 -6.58
N GLU A 51 4.08 -12.17 -6.28
CA GLU A 51 4.57 -13.51 -5.96
C GLU A 51 4.79 -14.38 -7.20
N LEU A 52 3.89 -14.30 -8.18
CA LEU A 52 3.83 -15.22 -9.32
C LEU A 52 4.61 -14.73 -10.54
N LEU A 53 4.80 -13.43 -10.71
CA LEU A 53 5.53 -12.90 -11.87
C LEU A 53 7.04 -12.92 -11.61
N SER A 54 7.81 -13.07 -12.69
CA SER A 54 9.27 -13.08 -12.63
C SER A 54 9.79 -11.75 -12.07
N LYS A 55 10.84 -11.81 -11.26
CA LYS A 55 11.49 -10.62 -10.71
C LYS A 55 12.30 -9.94 -11.83
N GLN A 56 11.79 -8.84 -12.36
CA GLN A 56 12.45 -8.03 -13.39
C GLN A 56 12.67 -6.61 -12.86
N PHE A 57 13.80 -6.00 -13.25
CA PHE A 57 14.22 -4.70 -12.71
C PHE A 57 13.22 -3.55 -13.00
N HIS A 58 12.44 -3.67 -14.07
CA HIS A 58 11.45 -2.67 -14.46
C HIS A 58 10.07 -2.92 -13.84
N TYR A 59 9.85 -4.02 -13.11
CA TYR A 59 8.62 -4.21 -12.36
C TYR A 59 8.71 -3.46 -11.04
N ASP A 60 8.12 -2.28 -11.01
CA ASP A 60 7.79 -1.58 -9.78
C ASP A 60 6.28 -1.72 -9.54
N ARG A 61 5.91 -2.37 -8.43
CA ARG A 61 4.51 -2.55 -8.02
C ARG A 61 4.10 -1.63 -6.88
N GLY A 62 4.97 -0.68 -6.49
CA GLY A 62 4.65 0.37 -5.52
C GLY A 62 4.19 -0.13 -4.13
N LEU A 63 3.74 0.85 -3.33
CA LEU A 63 3.29 0.85 -1.92
C LEU A 63 3.44 -0.43 -1.05
#